data_AF-A0A1V9YJV7-F1
#
_entry.id   AF-A0A1V9YJV7-F1
#
_cell.length_a   1.000
_cell.length_b   1.000
_cell.length_c   1.000
_cell.angle_alpha   90.00
_cell.angle_beta   90.00
_cell.angle_gamma   90.00
#
_symmetry.space_group_name_H-M   'P 1'
#
loop_
_entity.id
_entity.type
_entity.pdbx_description
1 polymer ?
#
loop_
_entity_poly.entity_id
_entity_poly.type
_entity_poly.pdbx_seq_one_letter_code
_entity_poly.pdbx_strand_id
1 'polypeptide(L)'
;MWPKALLHRAFALSFDGLEQWNLGLANLRYESFPEHKARQNIDTTTPPYHEDGMDYWNIVRSFVSDYLDIYFLSDVSLTQDASVSAFWVYLTNSLPRTMMRPLNLVNLNDFIAHAIFLVSSMHNHLGTITEYVSYPAFCPSAWVEGELTG
;
A
#
# COMPACT_ATOMS: atom_id res chain seq x y z
N MET A 1 21.92 -21.90 -17.81
CA MET A 1 21.21 -20.60 -17.79
C MET A 1 19.79 -20.89 -17.32
N TRP A 2 19.36 -20.35 -16.18
CA TRP A 2 18.00 -20.58 -15.67
C TRP A 2 16.99 -20.04 -16.70
N PRO A 3 15.92 -20.76 -17.06
CA PRO A 3 14.84 -20.20 -17.88
C PRO A 3 14.28 -18.94 -17.22
N LYS A 4 13.91 -17.94 -18.04
CA LYS A 4 13.30 -16.68 -17.61
C LYS A 4 12.23 -16.94 -16.52
N ALA A 5 12.43 -16.37 -15.32
CA ALA A 5 11.45 -16.46 -14.24
C ALA A 5 10.10 -15.86 -14.67
N LEU A 6 9.01 -16.19 -13.97
CA LEU A 6 7.64 -15.79 -14.35
C LEU A 6 7.52 -14.30 -14.70
N LEU A 7 8.11 -13.42 -13.89
CA LEU A 7 8.08 -11.97 -14.10
C LEU A 7 8.67 -11.55 -15.47
N HIS A 8 9.79 -12.15 -15.88
CA HIS A 8 10.46 -11.87 -17.16
C HIS A 8 9.70 -12.42 -18.38
N ARG A 9 8.75 -13.32 -18.15
CA ARG A 9 7.87 -13.85 -19.20
C ARG A 9 6.54 -13.10 -19.26
N ALA A 10 6.12 -12.49 -18.16
CA ALA A 10 4.83 -11.81 -18.04
C ALA A 10 4.89 -10.31 -18.43
N PHE A 11 6.04 -9.66 -18.35
CA PHE A 11 6.19 -8.22 -18.60
C PHE A 11 7.20 -7.93 -19.71
N ALA A 12 7.00 -6.83 -20.43
CA ALA A 12 7.90 -6.36 -21.50
C ALA A 12 9.24 -5.78 -21.01
N LEU A 13 9.53 -5.82 -19.70
CA LEU A 13 10.76 -5.29 -19.13
C LEU A 13 11.95 -6.21 -19.45
N SER A 14 13.08 -5.60 -19.83
CA SER A 14 14.36 -6.29 -19.90
C SER A 14 14.88 -6.64 -18.50
N PHE A 15 15.93 -7.46 -18.42
CA PHE A 15 16.60 -7.74 -17.14
C PHE A 15 17.06 -6.44 -16.45
N ASP A 16 17.73 -5.56 -17.20
CA ASP A 16 18.16 -4.25 -16.69
C ASP A 16 16.95 -3.35 -16.38
N GLY A 17 15.86 -3.48 -17.14
CA GLY A 17 14.61 -2.74 -16.89
C GLY A 17 13.94 -3.11 -15.56
N LEU A 18 14.18 -4.30 -15.02
CA LEU A 18 13.71 -4.68 -13.69
C LEU A 18 14.42 -3.93 -12.56
N GLU A 19 15.54 -3.25 -12.82
CA GLU A 19 16.15 -2.35 -11.83
C GLU A 19 15.21 -1.20 -11.42
N GLN A 20 14.15 -0.92 -12.20
CA GLN A 20 13.08 -0.01 -11.81
C GLN A 20 12.40 -0.41 -10.48
N TRP A 21 12.46 -1.69 -10.09
CA TRP A 21 12.03 -2.12 -8.76
C TRP A 21 12.73 -1.37 -7.62
N ASN A 22 14.03 -1.09 -7.78
CA ASN A 22 14.79 -0.33 -6.79
C ASN A 22 14.31 1.12 -6.70
N LEU A 23 13.90 1.72 -7.82
CA LEU A 23 13.28 3.05 -7.83
C LEU A 23 11.93 3.02 -7.09
N GLY A 24 11.13 1.96 -7.27
CA GLY A 24 9.89 1.76 -6.53
C GLY A 24 10.15 1.69 -5.02
N LEU A 25 11.07 0.82 -4.59
CA LEU A 25 11.44 0.67 -3.18
C LEU A 25 11.99 1.97 -2.56
N ALA A 26 12.84 2.69 -3.30
CA ALA A 26 13.42 3.95 -2.83
C ALA A 26 12.38 5.07 -2.65
N ASN A 27 11.24 4.97 -3.35
CA ASN A 27 10.14 5.94 -3.28
C ASN A 27 8.94 5.46 -2.47
N LEU A 28 9.02 4.29 -1.82
CA LEU A 28 8.00 3.88 -0.87
C LEU A 28 7.86 4.95 0.21
N ARG A 29 6.61 5.23 0.59
CA ARG A 29 6.26 6.17 1.65
C ARG A 29 5.14 5.57 2.45
N TYR A 30 5.23 5.67 3.77
CA TYR A 30 4.07 5.46 4.62
C TYR A 30 3.16 6.69 4.51
N GLU A 31 1.99 6.50 3.93
CA GLU A 31 0.92 7.50 3.83
C GLU A 31 -0.43 6.82 4.06
N SER A 32 -1.27 7.39 4.91
CA SER A 32 -2.63 6.91 5.10
C SER A 32 -3.44 7.09 3.80
N PHE A 33 -4.55 6.36 3.64
CA PHE A 33 -5.37 6.51 2.43
C PHE A 33 -5.88 7.96 2.23
N PRO A 34 -6.32 8.70 3.27
CA PRO A 34 -6.66 10.12 3.14
C PRO A 34 -5.50 10.99 2.61
N GLU A 35 -4.27 10.73 3.06
CA GLU A 35 -3.08 11.45 2.60
C GLU A 35 -2.72 11.09 1.15
N HIS A 36 -2.82 9.82 0.78
CA HIS A 36 -2.65 9.34 -0.59
C HIS A 36 -3.61 10.05 -1.55
N LYS A 37 -4.90 10.06 -1.19
CA LYS A 37 -5.96 10.76 -1.92
C LYS A 37 -5.66 12.26 -2.03
N ALA A 38 -5.29 12.91 -0.93
CA ALA A 38 -4.97 14.34 -0.92
C ALA A 38 -3.76 14.67 -1.81
N ARG A 39 -2.72 13.83 -1.79
CA ARG A 39 -1.50 14.01 -2.60
C ARG A 39 -1.77 13.91 -4.09
N GLN A 40 -2.72 13.07 -4.51
CA GLN A 40 -3.11 12.96 -5.92
C GLN A 40 -3.75 14.26 -6.45
N ASN A 41 -4.32 15.09 -5.56
CA ASN A 41 -4.83 16.43 -5.86
C ASN A 41 -5.76 16.45 -7.09
N ILE A 42 -6.68 15.50 -7.15
CA ILE A 42 -7.71 15.42 -8.20
C ILE A 42 -8.93 16.20 -7.71
N ASP A 43 -9.20 17.35 -8.32
CA ASP A 43 -10.30 18.27 -8.00
C ASP A 43 -11.37 18.35 -9.10
N THR A 44 -11.10 17.77 -10.28
CA THR A 44 -11.97 17.81 -11.45
C THR A 44 -13.09 16.78 -11.43
N THR A 45 -12.94 15.71 -10.64
CA THR A 45 -13.89 14.61 -10.51
C THR A 45 -13.68 13.88 -9.19
N THR A 46 -14.62 13.03 -8.81
CA THR A 46 -14.48 12.09 -7.71
C THR A 46 -14.30 10.68 -8.29
N PRO A 47 -13.06 10.13 -8.31
CA PRO A 47 -12.83 8.76 -8.74
C PRO A 47 -13.54 7.76 -7.80
N PRO A 48 -14.18 6.69 -8.31
CA PRO A 48 -14.75 5.64 -7.47
C PRO A 48 -13.72 5.03 -6.50
N TYR A 49 -12.47 4.91 -6.93
CA TYR A 49 -11.35 4.52 -6.07
C TYR A 49 -11.19 5.42 -4.83
N HIS A 50 -11.41 6.73 -4.96
CA HIS A 50 -11.36 7.65 -3.82
C HIS A 50 -12.58 7.51 -2.92
N GLU A 51 -13.76 7.33 -3.49
CA GLU A 51 -15.03 7.19 -2.75
C GLU A 51 -15.04 5.90 -1.93
N ASP A 52 -14.95 4.75 -2.59
CA ASP A 52 -14.96 3.42 -1.96
C ASP A 52 -13.77 3.24 -1.02
N GLY A 53 -12.61 3.77 -1.40
CA GLY A 53 -11.40 3.71 -0.58
C GLY A 53 -11.53 4.54 0.71
N MET A 54 -12.18 5.70 0.67
CA MET A 54 -12.42 6.51 1.88
C MET A 54 -13.44 5.83 2.80
N ASP A 55 -14.51 5.26 2.23
CA ASP A 55 -15.50 4.52 3.00
C ASP A 55 -14.87 3.34 3.73
N TYR A 56 -14.10 2.52 3.01
CA TYR A 56 -13.41 1.38 3.62
C TYR A 56 -12.34 1.82 4.63
N TRP A 57 -11.59 2.89 4.35
CA TRP A 57 -10.62 3.44 5.29
C TRP A 57 -11.28 3.82 6.62
N ASN A 58 -12.41 4.53 6.56
CA ASN A 58 -13.12 4.97 7.76
C ASN A 58 -13.60 3.77 8.60
N ILE A 59 -14.14 2.73 7.95
CA ILE A 59 -14.57 1.50 8.64
C ILE A 59 -13.39 0.83 9.36
N VAL A 60 -12.28 0.62 8.65
CA VAL A 60 -11.08 -0.01 9.22
C VAL A 60 -10.51 0.85 10.35
N ARG A 61 -10.45 2.16 10.15
CA ARG A 61 -9.86 3.08 11.12
C ARG A 61 -10.68 3.18 12.40
N SER A 62 -12.01 3.14 12.30
CA SER A 62 -12.92 3.04 13.44
C SER A 62 -12.73 1.71 14.16
N PHE A 63 -12.74 0.58 13.44
CA PHE A 63 -12.51 -0.73 14.04
C PHE A 63 -11.19 -0.82 14.82
N VAL A 64 -10.09 -0.31 14.25
CA VAL A 64 -8.79 -0.30 14.91
C VAL A 64 -8.81 0.58 16.16
N SER A 65 -9.43 1.77 16.08
CA SER A 65 -9.57 2.66 17.24
C SER A 65 -10.34 1.97 18.36
N ASP A 66 -11.53 1.44 18.06
CA ASP A 66 -12.39 0.78 19.02
C ASP A 66 -11.69 -0.41 19.70
N TYR A 67 -10.87 -1.15 18.95
CA TYR A 67 -10.08 -2.25 19.49
C TYR A 67 -8.95 -1.76 20.40
N LEU A 68 -8.16 -0.77 19.97
CA LEU A 68 -7.03 -0.27 20.75
C LEU A 68 -7.46 0.50 22.00
N ASP A 69 -8.61 1.17 21.96
CA ASP A 69 -9.18 1.91 23.10
C ASP A 69 -9.55 0.96 24.27
N ILE A 70 -9.70 -0.35 24.03
CA ILE A 70 -9.87 -1.37 25.09
C ILE A 70 -8.60 -1.50 25.94
N TYR A 71 -7.42 -1.33 25.33
CA TYR A 71 -6.12 -1.62 25.94
C TYR A 71 -5.33 -0.36 26.32
N PHE A 72 -5.50 0.73 25.56
CA PHE A 72 -4.69 1.94 25.70
C PHE A 72 -5.58 3.19 25.81
N LEU A 73 -5.79 3.65 27.04
CA LEU A 73 -6.64 4.82 27.33
C LEU A 73 -5.93 6.17 27.14
N SER A 74 -4.61 6.15 26.93
CA SER A 74 -3.77 7.33 26.77
C SER A 74 -2.44 6.99 26.10
N ASP A 75 -1.75 8.01 25.58
CA ASP A 75 -0.37 7.89 25.11
C ASP A 75 0.60 7.40 26.21
N VAL A 76 0.28 7.68 27.48
CA VAL A 76 1.06 7.20 28.63
C VAL A 76 0.93 5.68 28.77
N SER A 77 -0.30 5.14 28.77
CA SER A 77 -0.51 3.69 28.84
C SER A 77 0.09 2.96 27.63
N LEU A 78 0.07 3.60 26.46
CA LEU A 78 0.68 3.07 25.24
C LEU A 78 2.21 2.98 25.34
N THR A 79 2.86 4.05 25.79
CA THR A 79 4.33 4.11 25.87
C THR A 79 4.90 3.30 27.04
N GLN A 80 4.07 2.93 28.01
CA GLN A 80 4.43 2.00 29.08
C GLN A 80 4.36 0.53 28.63
N ASP A 81 3.69 0.21 27.52
CA ASP A 81 3.69 -1.13 26.97
C ASP A 81 5.04 -1.43 26.31
N ALA A 82 5.78 -2.38 26.92
CA ALA A 82 7.12 -2.74 26.48
C ALA A 82 7.12 -3.38 25.09
N SER A 83 6.09 -4.15 24.73
CA SER A 83 6.01 -4.85 23.45
C SER A 83 5.69 -3.87 22.31
N VAL A 84 4.75 -2.96 22.51
CA VAL A 84 4.42 -1.93 21.51
C VAL A 84 5.59 -0.98 21.32
N SER A 85 6.22 -0.55 22.40
CA SER A 85 7.41 0.32 22.33
C SER A 85 8.56 -0.37 21.59
N ALA A 86 8.84 -1.64 21.88
CA ALA A 86 9.87 -2.42 21.18
C ALA A 86 9.55 -2.59 19.69
N PHE A 87 8.29 -2.88 19.35
CA PHE A 87 7.83 -2.98 17.97
C PHE A 87 8.03 -1.67 17.20
N TRP A 88 7.64 -0.54 17.80
CA TRP A 88 7.76 0.77 17.16
C TRP A 88 9.23 1.19 16.96
N VAL A 89 10.10 0.90 17.94
CA VAL A 89 11.55 1.08 17.82
C VAL A 89 12.12 0.23 16.70
N TYR A 90 11.71 -1.03 16.61
CA TYR A 90 12.14 -1.93 15.53
C TYR A 90 11.76 -1.36 14.15
N LEU A 91 10.51 -0.93 13.97
CA LEU A 91 10.05 -0.32 12.71
C LEU A 91 10.84 0.95 12.38
N THR A 92 11.04 1.82 13.37
CA THR A 92 11.80 3.08 13.20
C THR A 92 13.24 2.83 12.77
N ASN A 93 13.86 1.74 13.23
CA ASN A 93 15.22 1.36 12.87
C ASN A 93 15.32 0.57 11.56
N SER A 94 14.24 -0.11 11.16
CA SER A 94 14.24 -1.00 9.99
C SER A 94 13.76 -0.31 8.72
N LEU A 95 12.94 0.73 8.86
CA LEU A 95 12.39 1.50 7.74
C LEU A 95 13.17 2.80 7.52
N PRO A 96 13.16 3.37 6.31
CA PRO A 96 13.67 4.72 6.06
C PRO A 96 13.15 5.72 7.10
N ARG A 97 14.03 6.56 7.64
CA ARG A 97 13.73 7.46 8.77
C ARG A 97 12.54 8.40 8.54
N THR A 98 12.19 8.68 7.30
CA THR A 98 11.06 9.53 6.91
C THR A 98 9.71 8.80 6.92
N MET A 99 9.69 7.47 7.09
CA MET A 99 8.46 6.68 7.05
C MET A 99 7.75 6.59 8.40
N MET A 100 8.47 6.66 9.53
CA MET A 100 7.87 6.44 10.84
C MET A 100 7.55 7.75 11.54
N ARG A 101 6.31 7.87 12.00
CA ARG A 101 5.84 8.97 12.86
C ARG A 101 6.13 8.65 14.33
N PRO A 102 6.14 9.64 15.24
CA PRO A 102 6.27 9.39 16.68
C PRO A 102 5.19 8.44 17.19
N LEU A 103 5.53 7.56 18.14
CA LEU A 103 4.54 6.68 18.77
C LEU A 103 3.57 7.53 19.61
N ASN A 104 2.30 7.49 19.23
CA ASN A 104 1.14 7.94 19.99
C ASN A 104 -0.09 7.18 19.47
N LEU A 105 -1.22 7.30 20.15
CA LEU A 105 -2.44 6.56 19.81
C LEU A 105 -2.92 6.86 18.38
N VAL A 106 -2.87 8.13 17.97
CA VAL A 106 -3.31 8.53 16.62
C VAL A 106 -2.46 7.82 15.56
N ASN A 107 -1.13 7.90 15.69
CA ASN A 107 -0.20 7.32 14.73
C ASN A 107 -0.20 5.79 14.75
N LEU A 108 -0.36 5.16 15.92
CA LEU A 108 -0.48 3.70 16.00
C LEU A 108 -1.76 3.23 15.30
N ASN A 109 -2.88 3.88 15.60
CA ASN A 109 -4.15 3.55 14.99
C ASN A 109 -4.10 3.73 13.46
N ASP A 110 -3.55 4.86 12.97
CA ASP A 110 -3.39 5.11 11.54
C ASP A 110 -2.48 4.03 10.90
N PHE A 111 -1.40 3.65 11.57
CA PHE A 111 -0.44 2.67 11.06
C PHE A 111 -1.06 1.28 10.93
N ILE A 112 -1.78 0.81 11.96
CA ILE A 112 -2.46 -0.48 11.93
C ILE A 112 -3.60 -0.45 10.90
N ALA A 113 -4.38 0.63 10.85
CA ALA A 113 -5.45 0.77 9.85
C ALA A 113 -4.89 0.75 8.43
N HIS A 114 -3.76 1.42 8.19
CA HIS A 114 -3.05 1.38 6.92
C HIS A 114 -2.53 -0.02 6.57
N ALA A 115 -1.94 -0.74 7.53
CA ALA A 115 -1.49 -2.11 7.30
C ALA A 115 -2.65 -3.02 6.87
N ILE A 116 -3.80 -2.95 7.57
CA ILE A 116 -5.02 -3.70 7.22
C ILE A 116 -5.50 -3.28 5.83
N PHE A 117 -5.67 -1.98 5.60
CA PHE A 117 -6.13 -1.42 4.32
C PHE A 117 -5.25 -1.86 3.15
N LEU A 118 -3.93 -1.88 3.34
CA LEU A 118 -2.96 -2.25 2.31
C LEU A 118 -3.08 -3.73 1.92
N VAL A 119 -3.16 -4.63 2.90
CA VAL A 119 -3.20 -6.08 2.63
C VAL A 119 -4.58 -6.59 2.23
N SER A 120 -5.65 -5.88 2.58
CA SER A 120 -7.01 -6.23 2.16
C SER A 120 -7.42 -5.48 0.90
N SER A 121 -7.72 -4.19 1.01
CA SER A 121 -8.31 -3.38 -0.05
C SER A 121 -7.32 -3.12 -1.18
N MET A 122 -6.14 -2.58 -0.89
CA MET A 122 -5.18 -2.24 -1.95
C MET A 122 -4.67 -3.48 -2.68
N HIS A 123 -4.35 -4.55 -1.93
CA HIS A 123 -3.92 -5.81 -2.55
C HIS A 123 -5.03 -6.42 -3.42
N ASN A 124 -6.29 -6.35 -2.99
CA ASN A 124 -7.42 -6.79 -3.82
C ASN A 124 -7.59 -5.88 -5.06
N HIS A 125 -7.59 -4.56 -4.88
CA HIS A 125 -7.71 -3.60 -5.97
C HIS A 125 -6.63 -3.82 -7.04
N LEU A 126 -5.37 -3.96 -6.64
CA LEU A 126 -4.27 -4.25 -7.57
C LEU A 126 -4.34 -5.68 -8.13
N GLY A 127 -4.77 -6.67 -7.34
CA GLY A 127 -4.89 -8.06 -7.79
C GLY A 127 -5.94 -8.25 -8.89
N THR A 128 -7.02 -7.46 -8.84
CA THR A 128 -8.07 -7.45 -9.89
C THR A 128 -7.59 -6.85 -11.22
N ILE A 129 -6.38 -6.26 -11.29
CA ILE A 129 -5.82 -5.78 -12.56
C ILE A 129 -5.69 -6.90 -13.59
N THR A 130 -5.58 -8.16 -13.13
CA THR A 130 -5.53 -9.37 -13.95
C THR A 130 -6.65 -9.41 -15.00
N GLU A 131 -7.85 -8.95 -14.65
CA GLU A 131 -9.00 -8.92 -15.57
C GLU A 131 -8.76 -7.98 -16.76
N TYR A 132 -8.02 -6.89 -16.56
CA TYR A 132 -7.69 -5.92 -17.59
C TYR A 132 -6.46 -6.34 -18.40
N VAL A 133 -5.42 -6.86 -17.75
CA VAL A 133 -4.16 -7.24 -18.42
C VAL A 133 -4.25 -8.55 -19.19
N SER A 134 -5.25 -9.38 -18.89
CA SER A 134 -5.50 -10.63 -19.62
C SER A 134 -6.12 -10.41 -21.00
N TYR A 135 -6.60 -9.19 -21.31
CA TYR A 135 -7.17 -8.87 -22.61
C TYR A 135 -6.14 -8.14 -23.49
N PRO A 136 -5.53 -8.83 -24.50
CA PRO A 136 -4.37 -8.31 -25.22
C PRO A 136 -4.62 -7.02 -26.01
N ALA A 137 -5.88 -6.75 -26.37
CA ALA A 137 -6.26 -5.58 -27.15
C ALA A 137 -6.50 -4.32 -26.29
N PHE A 138 -6.55 -4.43 -24.96
CA PHE A 138 -6.86 -3.30 -24.07
C PHE A 138 -5.66 -2.82 -23.25
N CYS A 139 -5.09 -3.69 -22.42
CA CYS A 139 -3.99 -3.29 -21.53
C CYS A 139 -2.99 -4.45 -21.29
N PRO A 140 -2.38 -5.03 -22.34
CA PRO A 140 -1.46 -6.16 -22.16
C PRO A 140 -0.22 -5.77 -21.36
N SER A 141 0.25 -6.66 -20.48
CA SER A 141 1.51 -6.49 -19.75
C SER A 141 2.77 -6.65 -20.62
N ALA A 142 2.61 -7.26 -21.81
CA ALA A 142 3.63 -7.33 -22.84
C ALA A 142 2.99 -7.38 -24.24
N TRP A 143 3.60 -6.69 -25.20
CA TRP A 143 3.17 -6.72 -26.59
C TRP A 143 3.61 -8.02 -27.25
N VAL A 144 2.67 -8.73 -27.88
CA VAL A 144 2.96 -9.92 -28.70
C VAL A 144 2.61 -9.57 -30.14
N GLU A 145 3.60 -9.68 -31.03
CA GLU A 145 3.42 -9.42 -32.46
C GLU A 145 2.36 -10.38 -33.03
N GLY A 146 1.34 -9.83 -33.70
CA GLY A 146 0.24 -10.60 -34.28
C GLY A 146 -0.97 -10.86 -33.37
N GLU A 147 -0.91 -10.49 -32.08
CA GLU A 147 -2.04 -10.65 -31.13
C GLU A 147 -2.83 -9.36 -30.88
N LEU A 148 -2.42 -8.25 -31.50
CA LEU A 148 -3.16 -7.00 -31.47
C LEU A 148 -4.31 -7.03 -32.48
N THR A 149 -5.53 -6.88 -32.00
CA THR A 149 -6.68 -6.66 -32.88
C THR A 149 -6.73 -5.19 -33.28
N GLY A 150 -6.26 -4.89 -34.49
CA GLY A 150 -6.49 -3.65 -35.22
C GLY A 150 -7.09 -3.96 -36.57
#